data_AF-A0A016T4J5-F1
#
_entry.id   AF-A0A016T4J5-F1
#
_cell.length_a   1.000
_cell.length_b   1.000
_cell.length_c   1.000
_cell.angle_alpha   90.00
_cell.angle_beta   90.00
_cell.angle_gamma   90.00
#
_symmetry.space_group_name_H-M   'P 1'
#
loop_
_entity.id
_entity.type
_entity.pdbx_description
1 polymer ?
#
loop_
_entity_poly.entity_id
_entity_poly.type
_entity_poly.pdbx_seq_one_letter_code
_entity_poly.pdbx_strand_id
1 'polypeptide(L)'
;MDECFNILNQQSQYIKLTRETPNDGWLAYLNTQIHLSNGLIKVKWYRKASAKNIIVHAESAHPTAVKRAVVRNMFKTANQVCTGEAERQESLRLARHIAKSDGYTTPQRPRKRPVTNSNISNANKLPLCLPFVSDEATAELRRCLVRAQLQNDVILVNIPNDNIKNKQLVRNRLYDRQCITTNCVVCPYGKDGDCSQTGVIYEVKCLTCNALYIGETGRVLSVRIKEHLASKRHGSLVSALGKHRHDEHDGADFDVMCTILAYEPEISARKLLEAFWISVRNPKMNNRNECLAITI
;
A
#
# COMPACT_ATOMS: atom_id res chain seq x y z
N MET A 1 -38.58 -28.08 -3.86
CA MET A 1 -37.28 -27.38 -3.82
C MET A 1 -36.55 -27.48 -5.15
N ASP A 2 -36.34 -28.68 -5.67
CA ASP A 2 -35.64 -28.89 -6.97
C ASP A 2 -36.41 -28.26 -8.15
N GLU A 3 -37.72 -28.42 -8.15
CA GLU A 3 -38.60 -27.84 -9.15
C GLU A 3 -38.58 -26.29 -9.12
N CYS A 4 -38.63 -25.68 -7.93
CA CYS A 4 -38.49 -24.23 -7.78
C CYS A 4 -37.13 -23.74 -8.31
N PHE A 5 -36.04 -24.46 -8.04
CA PHE A 5 -34.71 -24.11 -8.54
C PHE A 5 -34.62 -24.18 -10.06
N ASN A 6 -35.27 -25.18 -10.68
CA ASN A 6 -35.37 -25.29 -12.13
C ASN A 6 -36.18 -24.14 -12.73
N ILE A 7 -37.34 -23.81 -12.16
CA ILE A 7 -38.18 -22.69 -12.60
C ILE A 7 -37.42 -21.35 -12.54
N LEU A 8 -36.68 -21.11 -11.45
CA LEU A 8 -35.88 -19.88 -11.30
C LEU A 8 -34.77 -19.78 -12.36
N ASN A 9 -34.11 -20.89 -12.69
CA ASN A 9 -33.07 -20.93 -13.73
C ASN A 9 -33.63 -20.82 -15.16
N GLN A 10 -34.93 -20.96 -15.37
CA GLN A 10 -35.58 -20.75 -16.66
C GLN A 10 -35.96 -19.28 -16.91
N GLN A 11 -35.95 -18.42 -15.90
CA GLN A 11 -36.42 -17.04 -16.02
C GLN A 11 -35.48 -16.13 -16.84
N SER A 12 -34.21 -16.48 -16.97
CA SER A 12 -33.23 -15.66 -17.69
C SER A 12 -32.11 -16.50 -18.28
N GLN A 13 -31.74 -16.21 -19.52
CA GLN A 13 -30.57 -16.79 -20.17
C GLN A 13 -29.24 -16.20 -19.68
N TYR A 14 -29.27 -15.04 -19.00
CA TYR A 14 -28.07 -14.32 -18.56
C TYR A 14 -27.67 -14.62 -17.11
N ILE A 15 -28.58 -15.20 -16.31
CA ILE A 15 -28.37 -15.46 -14.89
C ILE A 15 -28.58 -16.95 -14.63
N LYS A 16 -27.54 -17.62 -14.12
CA LYS A 16 -27.61 -19.02 -13.70
C LYS A 16 -27.42 -19.10 -12.20
N LEU A 17 -28.47 -19.47 -11.48
CA LEU A 17 -28.43 -19.77 -10.07
C LEU A 17 -27.76 -21.12 -9.87
N THR A 18 -26.88 -21.19 -8.88
CA THR A 18 -26.22 -22.42 -8.43
C THR A 18 -26.58 -22.66 -6.97
N ARG A 19 -26.77 -23.91 -6.58
CA ARG A 19 -26.95 -24.30 -5.18
C ARG A 19 -25.87 -25.31 -4.80
N GLU A 20 -25.38 -25.22 -3.57
CA GLU A 20 -24.51 -26.24 -3.00
C GLU A 20 -25.37 -27.39 -2.47
N THR A 21 -25.07 -28.62 -2.88
CA THR A 21 -25.70 -29.84 -2.34
C THR A 21 -24.72 -30.56 -1.43
N PRO A 22 -25.19 -31.24 -0.36
CA PRO A 22 -24.31 -32.02 0.50
C PRO A 22 -23.54 -33.08 -0.32
N ASN A 23 -22.25 -33.21 -0.06
CA ASN A 23 -21.41 -34.28 -0.60
C ASN A 23 -21.09 -35.26 0.54
N ASP A 24 -21.36 -36.55 0.35
CA ASP A 24 -21.30 -37.57 1.42
C ASP A 24 -22.05 -37.14 2.71
N GLY A 25 -23.18 -36.45 2.53
CA GLY A 25 -23.98 -35.88 3.62
C GLY A 25 -23.39 -34.65 4.31
N TRP A 26 -22.24 -34.12 3.86
CA TRP A 26 -21.62 -32.91 4.39
C TRP A 26 -21.88 -31.71 3.49
N LEU A 27 -22.38 -30.62 4.06
CA LEU A 27 -22.58 -29.35 3.39
C LEU A 27 -21.52 -28.34 3.84
N ALA A 28 -20.87 -27.67 2.89
CA ALA A 28 -19.96 -26.58 3.21
C ALA A 28 -20.73 -25.34 3.64
N TYR A 29 -20.30 -24.71 4.74
CA TYR A 29 -20.84 -23.43 5.19
C TYR A 29 -19.71 -22.60 5.81
N LEU A 30 -19.35 -21.50 5.15
CA LEU A 30 -18.22 -20.65 5.51
C LEU A 30 -16.92 -21.49 5.67
N ASN A 31 -16.34 -21.47 6.88
CA ASN A 31 -15.13 -22.21 7.25
C ASN A 31 -15.45 -23.55 7.95
N THR A 32 -16.65 -24.08 7.74
CA THR A 32 -17.15 -25.29 8.41
C THR A 32 -17.80 -26.24 7.41
N GLN A 33 -17.89 -27.50 7.79
CA GLN A 33 -18.74 -28.49 7.14
C GLN A 33 -19.75 -29.00 8.15
N ILE A 34 -21.01 -29.09 7.72
CA ILE A 34 -22.14 -29.44 8.56
C ILE A 34 -22.76 -30.74 8.02
N HIS A 35 -22.96 -31.70 8.90
CA HIS A 35 -23.66 -32.95 8.60
C HIS A 35 -24.87 -33.08 9.52
N LEU A 36 -26.04 -33.19 8.93
CA LEU A 36 -27.30 -33.37 9.66
C LEU A 36 -27.72 -34.83 9.54
N SER A 37 -27.80 -35.52 10.68
CA SER A 37 -28.24 -36.91 10.75
C SER A 37 -29.17 -37.10 11.94
N ASN A 38 -30.40 -37.58 11.72
CA ASN A 38 -31.37 -37.89 12.79
C ASN A 38 -31.59 -36.73 13.78
N GLY A 39 -31.65 -35.49 13.29
CA GLY A 39 -31.80 -34.29 14.12
C GLY A 39 -30.54 -33.83 14.86
N LEU A 40 -29.43 -34.57 14.77
CA LEU A 40 -28.13 -34.18 15.33
C LEU A 40 -27.29 -33.47 14.28
N ILE A 41 -26.60 -32.40 14.70
CA ILE A 41 -25.71 -31.62 13.86
C ILE A 41 -24.26 -31.96 14.22
N LYS A 42 -23.53 -32.51 13.25
CA LYS A 42 -22.07 -32.64 13.33
C LYS A 42 -21.42 -31.51 12.57
N VAL A 43 -20.43 -30.87 13.19
CA VAL A 43 -19.68 -29.77 12.59
C VAL A 43 -18.21 -30.10 12.64
N LYS A 44 -17.50 -29.82 11.54
CA LYS A 44 -16.04 -29.88 11.48
C LYS A 44 -15.47 -28.65 10.81
N TRP A 45 -14.22 -28.32 11.12
CA TRP A 45 -13.53 -27.21 10.46
C TRP A 45 -13.20 -27.60 9.02
N TYR A 46 -13.49 -26.70 8.08
CA TYR A 46 -13.37 -26.97 6.65
C TYR A 46 -12.72 -25.80 5.93
N ARG A 47 -11.96 -26.14 4.89
CA ARG A 47 -11.37 -25.20 3.94
C ARG A 47 -11.89 -25.56 2.56
N LYS A 48 -12.53 -24.59 1.89
CA LYS A 48 -13.03 -24.77 0.52
C LYS A 48 -11.89 -25.22 -0.39
N ALA A 49 -12.20 -26.02 -1.42
CA ALA A 49 -11.22 -26.49 -2.39
C ALA A 49 -10.45 -25.36 -3.10
N SER A 50 -11.06 -24.18 -3.24
CA SER A 50 -10.42 -22.98 -3.78
C SER A 50 -9.46 -22.29 -2.82
N ALA A 51 -9.48 -22.62 -1.53
CA ALA A 51 -8.63 -22.00 -0.53
C ALA A 51 -7.18 -22.45 -0.71
N LYS A 52 -6.28 -21.48 -0.93
CA LYS A 52 -4.83 -21.72 -1.03
C LYS A 52 -4.17 -22.08 0.30
N ASN A 53 -4.91 -21.95 1.41
CA ASN A 53 -4.45 -22.20 2.76
C ASN A 53 -3.22 -21.39 3.22
N ILE A 54 -2.92 -20.30 2.53
CA ILE A 54 -1.81 -19.40 2.89
C ILE A 54 -2.13 -18.69 4.20
N ILE A 55 -1.22 -18.79 5.16
CA ILE A 55 -1.18 -17.96 6.38
C ILE A 55 0.09 -17.10 6.36
N VAL A 56 0.33 -16.33 7.43
CA VAL A 56 1.59 -15.60 7.56
C VAL A 56 2.73 -16.62 7.61
N HIS A 57 3.62 -16.64 6.62
CA HIS A 57 4.72 -17.61 6.55
C HIS A 57 5.67 -17.48 7.76
N ALA A 58 6.26 -18.59 8.23
CA ALA A 58 7.12 -18.61 9.40
C ALA A 58 8.36 -17.70 9.27
N GLU A 59 8.92 -17.59 8.07
CA GLU A 59 10.08 -16.76 7.75
C GLU A 59 9.71 -15.32 7.36
N SER A 60 8.43 -14.97 7.36
CA SER A 60 8.03 -13.61 7.02
C SER A 60 8.53 -12.58 8.06
N ALA A 61 8.76 -11.36 7.58
CA ALA A 61 9.13 -10.18 8.36
C ALA A 61 7.93 -9.63 9.15
N HIS A 62 7.34 -10.49 9.98
CA HIS A 62 6.33 -10.13 10.97
C HIS A 62 6.84 -10.46 12.37
N PRO A 63 6.41 -9.74 13.42
CA PRO A 63 6.76 -10.06 14.79
C PRO A 63 6.41 -11.52 15.13
N THR A 64 7.28 -12.21 15.87
CA THR A 64 7.06 -13.60 16.30
C THR A 64 5.79 -13.74 17.13
N ALA A 65 5.37 -12.69 17.84
CA ALA A 65 4.09 -12.68 18.55
C ALA A 65 2.88 -12.79 17.59
N VAL A 66 2.91 -12.08 16.45
CA VAL A 66 1.85 -12.09 15.43
C VAL A 66 1.80 -13.46 14.76
N LYS A 67 2.94 -13.97 14.29
CA LYS A 67 3.06 -15.32 13.69
C LYS A 67 2.48 -16.41 14.60
N ARG A 68 2.87 -16.40 15.88
CA ARG A 68 2.32 -17.31 16.89
C ARG A 68 0.82 -17.12 17.13
N ALA A 69 0.33 -15.89 17.13
CA ALA A 69 -1.09 -15.61 17.34
C ALA A 69 -1.95 -16.15 16.20
N VAL A 70 -1.52 -15.96 14.95
CA VAL A 70 -2.19 -16.48 13.75
C VAL A 70 -2.31 -18.01 13.83
N VAL A 71 -1.20 -18.70 14.06
CA VAL A 71 -1.19 -20.17 14.17
C VAL A 71 -2.04 -20.65 15.35
N ARG A 72 -1.88 -20.04 16.53
CA ARG A 72 -2.66 -20.40 17.72
C ARG A 72 -4.16 -20.25 17.49
N ASN A 73 -4.58 -19.14 16.88
CA ASN A 73 -5.99 -18.89 16.59
C ASN A 73 -6.54 -19.89 15.57
N MET A 74 -5.76 -20.25 14.54
CA MET A 74 -6.14 -21.31 13.59
C MET A 74 -6.42 -22.64 14.31
N PHE A 75 -5.49 -23.11 15.14
CA PHE A 75 -5.69 -24.34 15.92
C PHE A 75 -6.86 -24.25 16.89
N LYS A 76 -7.03 -23.10 17.56
CA LYS A 76 -8.15 -22.86 18.46
C LYS A 76 -9.49 -22.95 17.71
N THR A 77 -9.61 -22.30 16.55
CA THR A 77 -10.81 -22.37 15.71
C THR A 77 -11.07 -23.78 15.22
N ALA A 78 -10.05 -24.47 14.71
CA ALA A 78 -10.16 -25.87 14.27
C ALA A 78 -10.69 -26.79 15.38
N ASN A 79 -10.31 -26.52 16.63
CA ASN A 79 -10.75 -27.30 17.78
C ASN A 79 -12.18 -26.95 18.25
N GLN A 80 -12.48 -25.66 18.38
CA GLN A 80 -13.71 -25.16 19.00
C GLN A 80 -14.95 -25.32 18.13
N VAL A 81 -14.78 -25.31 16.81
CA VAL A 81 -15.89 -25.45 15.86
C VAL A 81 -16.39 -26.90 15.76
N CYS A 82 -15.59 -27.87 16.21
CA CYS A 82 -15.93 -29.29 16.07
C CYS A 82 -16.82 -29.77 17.21
N THR A 83 -17.89 -30.50 16.86
CA THR A 83 -18.81 -31.10 17.84
C THR A 83 -18.32 -32.46 18.34
N GLY A 84 -17.80 -33.32 17.44
CA GLY A 84 -17.30 -34.65 17.78
C GLY A 84 -15.76 -34.78 17.83
N GLU A 85 -15.27 -35.86 18.44
CA GLU A 85 -13.83 -36.09 18.58
C GLU A 85 -13.17 -36.52 17.26
N ALA A 86 -13.84 -37.33 16.44
CA ALA A 86 -13.32 -37.73 15.14
C ALA A 86 -13.14 -36.50 14.21
N GLU A 87 -14.16 -35.63 14.17
CA GLU A 87 -14.18 -34.38 13.42
C GLU A 87 -13.10 -33.40 13.90
N ARG A 88 -12.87 -33.36 15.22
CA ARG A 88 -11.81 -32.56 15.84
C ARG A 88 -10.43 -33.07 15.44
N GLN A 89 -10.21 -34.39 15.45
CA GLN A 89 -8.93 -34.97 15.02
C GLN A 89 -8.66 -34.71 13.53
N GLU A 90 -9.67 -34.83 12.67
CA GLU A 90 -9.57 -34.47 11.25
C GLU A 90 -9.20 -32.99 11.08
N SER A 91 -9.92 -32.09 11.76
CA SER A 91 -9.70 -30.65 11.71
C SER A 91 -8.30 -30.25 12.20
N LEU A 92 -7.82 -30.89 13.27
CA LEU A 92 -6.47 -30.69 13.78
C LEU A 92 -5.40 -31.22 12.83
N ARG A 93 -5.63 -32.34 12.13
CA ARG A 93 -4.73 -32.82 11.08
C ARG A 93 -4.63 -31.83 9.93
N LEU A 94 -5.76 -31.26 9.49
CA LEU A 94 -5.77 -30.21 8.48
C LEU A 94 -4.99 -28.96 8.95
N ALA A 95 -5.22 -28.50 10.18
CA ALA A 95 -4.50 -27.35 10.75
C ALA A 95 -2.98 -27.59 10.83
N ARG A 96 -2.55 -28.82 11.20
CA ARG A 96 -1.13 -29.20 11.18
C ARG A 96 -0.55 -29.20 9.78
N HIS A 97 -1.29 -29.69 8.79
CA HIS A 97 -0.84 -29.69 7.40
C HIS A 97 -0.61 -28.27 6.90
N ILE A 98 -1.57 -27.37 7.15
CA ILE A 98 -1.48 -25.94 6.79
C ILE A 98 -0.29 -25.27 7.52
N ALA A 99 -0.16 -25.49 8.83
CA ALA A 99 0.98 -24.93 9.57
C ALA A 99 2.32 -25.39 8.97
N LYS A 100 2.43 -26.68 8.62
CA LYS A 100 3.65 -27.26 8.03
C LYS A 100 3.94 -26.68 6.64
N SER A 101 2.92 -26.49 5.79
CA SER A 101 3.10 -25.90 4.45
C SER A 101 3.59 -24.44 4.51
N ASP A 102 3.22 -23.72 5.57
CA ASP A 102 3.62 -22.31 5.78
C ASP A 102 4.90 -22.16 6.63
N GLY A 103 5.70 -23.24 6.73
CA GLY A 103 7.02 -23.22 7.37
C GLY A 103 7.01 -23.36 8.90
N TYR A 104 5.86 -23.60 9.52
CA TYR A 104 5.81 -23.81 10.97
C TYR A 104 6.11 -25.27 11.31
N THR A 105 7.29 -25.50 11.88
CA THR A 105 7.60 -26.76 12.54
C THR A 105 6.88 -26.83 13.88
N THR A 106 6.38 -28.01 14.26
CA THR A 106 5.80 -28.25 15.59
C THR A 106 6.78 -27.81 16.68
N PRO A 107 6.39 -26.98 17.67
CA PRO A 107 7.34 -26.42 18.62
C PRO A 107 7.92 -27.48 19.55
N GLN A 108 9.25 -27.51 19.68
CA GLN A 108 9.84 -27.85 20.98
C GLN A 108 9.33 -26.81 22.00
N ARG A 109 8.89 -27.28 23.18
CA ARG A 109 8.30 -26.44 24.24
C ARG A 109 9.15 -25.17 24.44
N PRO A 110 8.61 -23.96 24.18
CA PRO A 110 9.29 -22.75 24.59
C PRO A 110 9.28 -22.69 26.12
N ARG A 111 10.43 -22.40 26.75
CA ARG A 111 10.50 -22.04 28.16
C ARG A 111 9.47 -20.94 28.43
N LYS A 112 8.60 -21.16 29.43
CA LYS A 112 7.67 -20.14 29.92
C LYS A 112 8.49 -18.89 30.29
N ARG A 113 8.44 -17.84 29.46
CA ARG A 113 8.88 -16.52 29.92
C ARG A 113 7.78 -15.98 30.83
N PRO A 114 8.13 -15.34 31.96
CA PRO A 114 7.13 -14.76 32.86
C PRO A 114 6.28 -13.78 32.06
N VAL A 115 4.97 -13.97 32.09
CA VAL A 115 4.03 -12.97 31.59
C VAL A 115 4.02 -11.86 32.63
N THR A 116 4.77 -10.79 32.40
CA THR A 116 4.54 -9.54 33.12
C THR A 116 3.24 -8.98 32.59
N ASN A 117 2.17 -9.26 33.33
CA ASN A 117 0.82 -8.81 33.04
C ASN A 117 0.73 -7.32 33.40
N SER A 118 1.34 -6.45 32.59
CA SER A 118 1.11 -5.01 32.71
C SER A 118 -0.18 -4.69 31.96
N ASN A 119 -1.32 -4.90 32.62
CA ASN A 119 -2.59 -4.25 32.28
C ASN A 119 -2.48 -2.73 32.55
N ILE A 120 -1.46 -2.08 32.00
CA ILE A 120 -1.32 -0.65 32.04
C ILE A 120 -2.16 -0.14 30.89
N SER A 121 -3.18 0.65 31.22
CA SER A 121 -3.97 1.41 30.26
C SER A 121 -3.04 2.16 29.31
N ASN A 122 -3.06 1.78 28.04
CA ASN A 122 -2.30 2.46 26.98
C ASN A 122 -3.00 3.73 26.48
N ALA A 123 -4.10 4.15 27.13
CA ALA A 123 -4.96 5.23 26.64
C ALA A 123 -4.26 6.60 26.60
N ASN A 124 -3.22 6.80 27.42
CA ASN A 124 -2.50 8.08 27.52
C ASN A 124 -1.08 8.03 26.94
N LYS A 125 -0.69 6.95 26.24
CA LYS A 125 0.66 6.82 25.67
C LYS A 125 0.73 7.36 24.24
N LEU A 126 1.78 8.12 23.94
CA LEU A 126 2.10 8.59 22.60
C LEU A 126 2.59 7.41 21.73
N PRO A 127 2.01 7.17 20.55
CA PRO A 127 2.46 6.11 19.67
C PRO A 127 3.73 6.50 18.90
N LEU A 128 4.79 5.72 19.08
CA LEU A 128 5.97 5.74 18.21
C LEU A 128 5.79 4.65 17.15
N CYS A 129 5.41 5.06 15.94
CA CYS A 129 5.18 4.15 14.82
C CYS A 129 6.48 3.91 14.04
N LEU A 130 6.96 2.66 14.02
CA LEU A 130 8.17 2.30 13.29
C LEU A 130 7.96 1.03 12.45
N PRO A 131 8.55 0.95 11.24
CA PRO A 131 8.48 -0.26 10.44
C PRO A 131 9.10 -1.45 11.19
N PHE A 132 8.45 -2.61 11.11
CA PHE A 132 9.01 -3.81 11.72
C PHE A 132 10.26 -4.28 10.97
N VAL A 133 11.38 -4.31 11.68
CA VAL A 133 12.67 -4.85 11.18
C VAL A 133 12.87 -6.26 11.73
N SER A 134 12.99 -6.40 13.05
CA SER A 134 13.11 -7.69 13.72
C SER A 134 12.62 -7.62 15.17
N ASP A 135 12.41 -8.79 15.80
CA ASP A 135 12.07 -8.87 17.22
C ASP A 135 13.23 -8.37 18.10
N GLU A 136 14.49 -8.59 17.68
CA GLU A 136 15.71 -8.13 18.36
C GLU A 136 15.83 -6.61 18.33
N ALA A 137 15.62 -6.00 17.16
CA ALA A 137 15.62 -4.54 17.01
C ALA A 137 14.48 -3.91 17.83
N THR A 138 13.29 -4.50 17.77
CA THR A 138 12.13 -4.08 18.58
C THR A 138 12.46 -4.16 20.08
N ALA A 139 13.16 -5.21 20.51
CA ALA A 139 13.56 -5.38 21.90
C ALA A 139 14.60 -4.34 22.34
N GLU A 140 15.59 -4.01 21.50
CA GLU A 140 16.56 -2.97 21.82
C GLU A 140 15.90 -1.58 21.88
N LEU A 141 15.02 -1.25 20.94
CA LEU A 141 14.24 0.00 20.99
C LEU A 141 13.45 0.13 22.30
N ARG A 142 12.81 -0.96 22.74
CA ARG A 142 12.14 -0.97 24.05
C ARG A 142 13.10 -0.74 25.22
N ARG A 143 14.31 -1.31 25.18
CA ARG A 143 15.35 -1.04 26.20
C ARG A 143 15.78 0.42 26.17
N CYS A 144 15.93 1.03 25.00
CA CYS A 144 16.24 2.45 24.85
C CYS A 144 15.15 3.32 25.45
N LEU A 145 13.87 3.02 25.20
CA LEU A 145 12.75 3.75 25.82
C LEU A 145 12.78 3.66 27.34
N VAL A 146 13.10 2.48 27.91
CA VAL A 146 13.24 2.31 29.36
C VAL A 146 14.43 3.10 29.91
N ARG A 147 15.59 3.05 29.24
CA ARG A 147 16.79 3.82 29.64
C ARG A 147 16.54 5.34 29.61
N ALA A 148 15.73 5.80 28.66
CA ALA A 148 15.30 7.19 28.55
C ALA A 148 14.13 7.56 29.49
N GLN A 149 13.66 6.62 30.32
CA GLN A 149 12.51 6.78 31.23
C GLN A 149 11.17 7.07 30.53
N LEU A 150 11.03 6.72 29.25
CA LEU A 150 9.85 6.97 28.41
C LEU A 150 8.85 5.79 28.37
N GLN A 151 9.06 4.73 29.14
CA GLN A 151 8.22 3.50 29.08
C GLN A 151 6.74 3.72 29.46
N ASN A 152 6.46 4.79 30.22
CA ASN A 152 5.11 5.14 30.65
C ASN A 152 4.43 6.13 29.70
N ASP A 153 5.19 6.86 28.89
CA ASP A 153 4.70 7.93 28.02
C ASP A 153 4.61 7.48 26.56
N VAL A 154 5.47 6.56 26.12
CA VAL A 154 5.58 6.14 24.72
C VAL A 154 5.21 4.67 24.57
N ILE A 155 4.44 4.37 23.52
CA ILE A 155 4.16 3.00 23.08
C ILE A 155 4.74 2.77 21.68
N LEU A 156 5.59 1.76 21.56
CA LEU A 156 6.13 1.34 20.27
C LEU A 156 5.06 0.56 19.48
N VAL A 157 4.68 1.09 18.32
CA VAL A 157 3.73 0.49 17.39
C VAL A 157 4.48 0.07 16.13
N ASN A 158 4.52 -1.24 15.87
CA ASN A 158 5.15 -1.76 14.68
C ASN A 158 4.18 -1.63 13.49
N ILE A 159 4.53 -0.78 12.53
CA ILE A 159 3.77 -0.66 11.28
C ILE A 159 4.31 -1.66 10.23
N PRO A 160 3.44 -2.22 9.39
CA PRO A 160 3.88 -3.06 8.27
C PRO A 160 4.85 -2.28 7.37
N ASN A 161 5.89 -2.96 6.88
CA ASN A 161 6.71 -2.38 5.81
C ASN A 161 5.84 -2.15 4.57
N ASP A 162 6.17 -1.11 3.78
CA ASP A 162 5.57 -0.92 2.47
C ASP A 162 5.72 -2.22 1.66
N ASN A 163 4.59 -2.78 1.24
CA ASN A 163 4.61 -3.96 0.41
C ASN A 163 5.12 -3.59 -1.01
N ILE A 164 5.65 -4.59 -1.72
CA ILE A 164 6.07 -4.46 -3.12
C ILE A 164 4.88 -3.97 -3.97
N LYS A 165 3.63 -4.24 -3.56
CA LYS A 165 2.44 -3.68 -4.20
C LYS A 165 2.46 -2.15 -4.17
N ASN A 166 2.54 -1.51 -3.01
CA ASN A 166 2.54 -0.05 -2.85
C ASN A 166 3.78 0.63 -3.45
N LYS A 167 4.94 -0.04 -3.48
CA LYS A 167 6.18 0.54 -4.04
C LYS A 167 6.45 0.21 -5.52
N GLN A 168 5.98 -0.92 -6.04
CA GLN A 168 6.40 -1.44 -7.34
C GLN A 168 5.28 -2.07 -8.20
N LEU A 169 4.27 -2.72 -7.61
CA LEU A 169 3.24 -3.46 -8.38
C LEU A 169 1.91 -2.72 -8.55
N VAL A 170 1.68 -1.58 -7.89
CA VAL A 170 0.60 -0.65 -8.26
C VAL A 170 1.06 0.28 -9.38
N ARG A 171 1.44 -0.33 -10.51
CA ARG A 171 1.20 0.27 -11.82
C ARG A 171 0.29 -0.70 -12.52
N ASN A 172 -1.01 -0.48 -12.39
CA ASN A 172 -2.02 -1.30 -13.02
C ASN A 172 -1.94 -1.03 -14.54
N ARG A 173 -1.04 -1.74 -15.25
CA ARG A 173 -0.67 -1.48 -16.65
C ARG A 173 -1.85 -1.47 -17.64
N LEU A 174 -2.98 -2.06 -17.26
CA LEU A 174 -4.21 -2.00 -18.06
C LEU A 174 -4.91 -0.62 -18.04
N TYR A 175 -4.57 0.24 -17.08
CA TYR A 175 -5.10 1.61 -16.94
C TYR A 175 -4.00 2.66 -16.95
N ASP A 176 -2.79 2.32 -17.40
CA ASP A 176 -1.77 3.32 -17.67
C ASP A 176 -2.39 4.32 -18.65
N ARG A 177 -2.60 5.55 -18.17
CA ARG A 177 -3.23 6.64 -18.92
C ARG A 177 -2.27 7.01 -20.05
N GLN A 178 -2.36 6.34 -21.18
CA GLN A 178 -1.54 6.69 -22.33
C GLN A 178 -1.74 8.16 -22.66
N CYS A 179 -0.63 8.88 -22.83
CA CYS A 179 -0.71 10.29 -23.19
C CYS A 179 -1.25 10.41 -24.62
N ILE A 180 -2.53 10.75 -24.75
CA ILE A 180 -3.19 11.00 -26.05
C ILE A 180 -2.90 12.40 -26.61
N THR A 181 -2.13 13.22 -25.90
CA THR A 181 -1.83 14.60 -26.33
C THR A 181 -0.72 14.60 -27.37
N THR A 182 -1.02 15.08 -28.58
CA THR A 182 -0.05 15.31 -29.66
C THR A 182 1.01 16.32 -29.20
N ASN A 183 2.30 16.01 -29.42
CA ASN A 183 3.45 16.84 -29.04
C ASN A 183 3.48 17.24 -27.55
N CYS A 184 3.18 16.31 -26.65
CA CYS A 184 3.29 16.56 -25.22
C CYS A 184 4.75 16.75 -24.80
N VAL A 185 5.10 17.93 -24.28
CA VAL A 185 6.46 18.24 -23.78
C VAL A 185 6.89 17.44 -22.55
N VAL A 186 5.93 16.82 -21.86
CA VAL A 186 6.18 15.91 -20.72
C VAL A 186 6.36 14.46 -21.22
N CYS A 187 5.66 14.09 -22.30
CA CYS A 187 5.57 12.72 -22.81
C CYS A 187 5.94 12.68 -24.30
N PRO A 188 7.18 13.03 -24.69
CA PRO A 188 7.57 13.21 -26.09
C PRO A 188 7.43 11.94 -26.94
N TYR A 189 7.53 10.76 -26.31
CA TYR A 189 7.40 9.45 -26.98
C TYR A 189 6.04 8.76 -26.75
N GLY A 190 5.05 9.46 -26.17
CA GLY A 190 3.65 9.00 -26.09
C GLY A 190 3.36 7.78 -25.19
N LYS A 191 4.32 7.29 -24.40
CA LYS A 191 4.20 6.00 -23.69
C LYS A 191 3.96 6.11 -22.18
N ASP A 192 4.49 7.14 -21.51
CA ASP A 192 4.35 7.29 -20.06
C ASP A 192 3.27 8.34 -19.77
N GLY A 193 2.19 7.97 -19.07
CA GLY A 193 1.04 8.82 -18.72
C GLY A 193 1.33 9.95 -17.71
N ASP A 194 2.58 10.34 -17.60
CA ASP A 194 3.13 11.18 -16.53
C ASP A 194 2.61 12.62 -16.59
N CYS A 195 2.16 13.08 -17.77
CA CYS A 195 1.51 14.37 -17.93
C CYS A 195 0.16 14.48 -17.20
N SER A 196 -0.45 13.35 -16.80
CA SER A 196 -1.73 13.29 -16.07
C SER A 196 -1.57 13.27 -14.55
N GLN A 197 -0.33 13.30 -14.05
CA GLN A 197 -0.02 13.18 -12.64
C GLN A 197 -0.25 14.49 -11.89
N THR A 198 -0.56 14.38 -10.59
CA THR A 198 -0.83 15.49 -9.65
C THR A 198 0.11 15.39 -8.47
N GLY A 199 0.40 16.51 -7.80
CA GLY A 199 1.29 16.52 -6.64
C GLY A 199 2.73 16.20 -7.06
N VAL A 200 3.23 16.89 -8.08
CA VAL A 200 4.54 16.63 -8.66
C VAL A 200 5.45 17.84 -8.55
N ILE A 201 6.74 17.57 -8.38
CA ILE A 201 7.82 18.54 -8.58
C ILE A 201 8.41 18.25 -9.96
N TYR A 202 8.49 19.27 -10.80
CA TYR A 202 8.93 19.13 -12.18
C TYR A 202 10.02 20.15 -12.53
N GLU A 203 10.84 19.79 -13.50
CA GLU A 203 11.87 20.64 -14.11
C GLU A 203 11.49 20.94 -15.56
N VAL A 204 11.59 22.20 -15.96
CA VAL A 204 11.49 22.66 -17.35
C VAL A 204 12.86 23.14 -17.79
N LYS A 205 13.36 22.57 -18.87
CA LYS A 205 14.65 22.91 -19.48
C LYS A 205 14.44 23.63 -20.80
N CYS A 206 15.08 24.79 -20.97
CA CYS A 206 15.21 25.43 -22.27
C CYS A 206 16.21 24.65 -23.13
N LEU A 207 15.81 24.23 -24.33
CA LEU A 207 16.66 23.44 -25.23
C LEU A 207 17.68 24.32 -25.98
N THR A 208 17.49 25.64 -26.02
CA THR A 208 18.40 26.58 -26.68
C THR A 208 19.60 26.93 -25.80
N CYS A 209 19.38 27.29 -24.53
CA CYS A 209 20.44 27.77 -23.62
C CYS A 209 20.68 26.87 -22.39
N ASN A 210 19.97 25.75 -22.27
CA ASN A 210 20.02 24.83 -21.13
C ASN A 210 19.63 25.44 -19.78
N ALA A 211 19.03 26.63 -19.75
CA ALA A 211 18.49 27.19 -18.51
C ALA A 211 17.39 26.27 -17.95
N LEU A 212 17.32 26.22 -16.62
CA LEU A 212 16.37 25.37 -15.88
C LEU A 212 15.37 26.23 -15.11
N TYR A 213 14.14 25.73 -15.01
CA TYR A 213 13.07 26.18 -14.13
C TYR A 213 12.57 24.97 -13.34
N ILE A 214 12.36 25.11 -12.05
CA ILE A 214 11.80 24.08 -11.18
C ILE A 214 10.52 24.62 -10.57
N GLY A 215 9.47 23.81 -10.55
CA GLY A 215 8.23 24.20 -9.91
C GLY A 215 7.45 23.00 -9.38
N GLU A 216 6.47 23.29 -8.51
CA GLU A 216 5.49 22.31 -8.04
C GLU A 216 4.11 22.51 -8.68
N THR A 217 3.31 21.44 -8.65
CA THR A 217 1.87 21.53 -8.88
C THR A 217 1.10 20.47 -8.12
N GLY A 218 0.09 20.91 -7.36
CA GLY A 218 -0.98 20.03 -6.87
C GLY A 218 -2.00 19.64 -7.97
N ARG A 219 -2.09 20.42 -9.04
CA ARG A 219 -2.96 20.14 -10.21
C ARG A 219 -2.25 19.22 -11.20
N VAL A 220 -3.01 18.74 -12.18
CA VAL A 220 -2.48 17.90 -13.27
C VAL A 220 -1.34 18.62 -13.98
N LEU A 221 -0.19 17.96 -14.12
CA LEU A 221 1.04 18.54 -14.67
C LEU A 221 0.83 19.13 -16.08
N SER A 222 0.13 18.43 -16.96
CA SER A 222 -0.16 18.93 -18.32
C SER A 222 -0.91 20.26 -18.32
N VAL A 223 -1.79 20.52 -17.34
CA VAL A 223 -2.50 21.81 -17.21
C VAL A 223 -1.50 22.89 -16.82
N ARG A 224 -0.67 22.63 -15.81
CA ARG A 224 0.34 23.60 -15.35
C ARG A 224 1.36 23.94 -16.44
N ILE A 225 1.79 22.96 -17.22
CA ILE A 225 2.73 23.18 -18.32
C ILE A 225 2.08 23.95 -19.46
N LYS A 226 0.80 23.71 -19.78
CA LYS A 226 0.07 24.51 -20.77
C LYS A 226 -0.01 25.98 -20.39
N GLU A 227 -0.22 26.28 -19.10
CA GLU A 227 -0.18 27.66 -18.58
C GLU A 227 1.18 28.30 -18.81
N HIS A 228 2.26 27.63 -18.41
CA HIS A 228 3.62 28.12 -18.62
C HIS A 228 3.93 28.37 -20.10
N LEU A 229 3.53 27.46 -20.99
CA LEU A 229 3.71 27.62 -22.43
C LEU A 229 2.86 28.77 -22.99
N ALA A 230 1.65 28.98 -22.49
CA ALA A 230 0.84 30.13 -22.88
C ALA A 230 1.51 31.44 -22.45
N SER A 231 1.98 31.53 -21.20
CA SER A 231 2.71 32.71 -20.70
C SER A 231 4.00 32.98 -21.48
N LYS A 232 4.74 31.91 -21.87
CA LYS A 232 5.90 31.99 -22.77
C LYS A 232 5.53 32.61 -24.13
N ARG A 233 4.45 32.11 -24.75
CA ARG A 233 3.97 32.60 -26.06
C ARG A 233 3.56 34.08 -25.99
N HIS A 234 2.94 34.51 -24.90
CA HIS A 234 2.54 35.89 -24.68
C HIS A 234 3.68 36.80 -24.20
N GLY A 235 4.88 36.27 -23.94
CA GLY A 235 6.03 37.06 -23.49
C GLY A 235 5.82 37.70 -22.12
N SER A 236 5.09 37.03 -21.21
CA SER A 236 4.79 37.61 -19.89
C SER A 236 6.05 37.76 -19.03
N LEU A 237 6.41 39.00 -18.71
CA LEU A 237 7.57 39.35 -17.86
C LEU A 237 7.42 38.90 -16.39
N VAL A 238 6.21 38.53 -15.97
CA VAL A 238 5.92 38.04 -14.61
C VAL A 238 6.18 36.53 -14.51
N SER A 239 5.99 35.80 -15.61
CA SER A 239 6.25 34.35 -15.65
C SER A 239 7.73 34.07 -15.87
N ALA A 240 8.27 33.04 -15.20
CA ALA A 240 9.67 32.62 -15.37
C ALA A 240 10.03 32.38 -16.85
N LEU A 241 9.20 31.63 -17.58
CA LEU A 241 9.47 31.31 -19.00
C LEU A 241 9.30 32.52 -19.92
N GLY A 242 8.32 33.39 -19.67
CA GLY A 242 8.09 34.59 -20.48
C GLY A 242 9.20 35.63 -20.27
N LYS A 243 9.65 35.82 -19.03
CA LYS A 243 10.82 36.64 -18.71
C LYS A 243 12.10 36.07 -19.35
N HIS A 244 12.32 34.76 -19.23
CA HIS A 244 13.46 34.10 -19.87
C HIS A 244 13.49 34.30 -21.39
N ARG A 245 12.32 34.25 -22.04
CA ARG A 245 12.19 34.54 -23.47
C ARG A 245 12.67 35.94 -23.83
N HIS A 246 12.35 36.93 -23.00
CA HIS A 246 12.73 38.31 -23.24
C HIS A 246 14.22 38.52 -22.96
N ASP A 247 14.69 38.11 -21.78
CA ASP A 247 16.03 38.42 -21.27
C ASP A 247 17.15 37.65 -22.00
N GLU A 248 16.92 36.36 -22.33
CA GLU A 248 17.97 35.46 -22.84
C GLU A 248 17.79 35.11 -24.33
N HIS A 249 16.62 35.41 -24.90
CA HIS A 249 16.28 35.07 -26.29
C HIS A 249 15.79 36.27 -27.11
N ASP A 250 15.83 37.50 -26.58
CA ASP A 250 15.41 38.72 -27.29
C ASP A 250 14.00 38.59 -27.93
N GLY A 251 13.11 37.87 -27.24
CA GLY A 251 11.75 37.62 -27.70
C GLY A 251 11.60 36.48 -28.73
N ALA A 252 12.70 35.86 -29.19
CA ALA A 252 12.65 34.66 -30.03
C ALA A 252 12.02 33.48 -29.28
N ASP A 253 11.30 32.62 -29.99
CA ASP A 253 10.70 31.42 -29.38
C ASP A 253 11.76 30.34 -29.15
N PHE A 254 11.55 29.49 -28.12
CA PHE A 254 12.46 28.40 -27.77
C PHE A 254 11.72 27.13 -27.37
N ASP A 255 12.31 25.97 -27.65
CA ASP A 255 11.76 24.68 -27.26
C ASP A 255 12.08 24.35 -25.80
N VAL A 256 11.16 23.60 -25.17
CA VAL A 256 11.29 23.18 -23.78
C VAL A 256 11.08 21.68 -23.62
N MET A 257 11.81 21.11 -22.68
CA MET A 257 11.61 19.73 -22.21
C MET A 257 11.18 19.75 -20.75
N CYS A 258 10.17 18.96 -20.40
CA CYS A 258 9.68 18.83 -19.03
C CYS A 258 10.01 17.45 -18.46
N THR A 259 10.49 17.38 -17.23
CA THR A 259 10.82 16.12 -16.54
C THR A 259 10.30 16.16 -15.11
N ILE A 260 9.67 15.07 -14.67
CA ILE A 260 9.23 14.94 -13.27
C ILE A 260 10.43 14.55 -12.41
N LEU A 261 10.68 15.33 -11.35
CA LEU A 261 11.76 15.09 -10.39
C LEU A 261 11.28 14.21 -9.23
N ALA A 262 10.07 14.43 -8.73
CA ALA A 262 9.51 13.72 -7.59
C ALA A 262 7.97 13.80 -7.53
N TYR A 263 7.37 12.87 -6.78
CA TYR A 263 5.94 12.79 -6.49
C TYR A 263 5.73 13.00 -4.99
N GLU A 264 4.93 13.99 -4.61
CA GLU A 264 4.59 14.28 -3.22
C GLU A 264 3.16 14.86 -3.13
N PRO A 265 2.16 14.08 -2.67
CA PRO A 265 0.78 14.56 -2.58
C PRO A 265 0.56 15.60 -1.48
N GLU A 266 1.32 15.55 -0.39
CA GLU A 266 1.18 16.49 0.73
C GLU A 266 1.71 17.88 0.33
N ILE A 267 0.97 18.94 0.66
CA ILE A 267 1.25 20.30 0.18
C ILE A 267 2.53 20.85 0.81
N SER A 268 2.68 20.73 2.12
CA SER A 268 3.82 21.28 2.86
C SER A 268 5.14 20.59 2.48
N ALA A 269 5.15 19.26 2.40
CA ALA A 269 6.27 18.44 1.97
C ALA A 269 6.63 18.71 0.51
N ARG A 270 5.63 18.86 -0.36
CA ARG A 270 5.88 19.20 -1.78
C ARG A 270 6.55 20.56 -1.93
N LYS A 271 6.10 21.58 -1.19
CA LYS A 271 6.74 22.91 -1.17
C LYS A 271 8.16 22.86 -0.61
N LEU A 272 8.39 22.07 0.44
CA LEU A 272 9.73 21.86 0.99
C LEU A 272 10.66 21.20 -0.04
N LEU A 273 10.17 20.19 -0.75
CA LEU A 273 10.92 19.50 -1.81
C LEU A 273 11.20 20.41 -3.02
N GLU A 274 10.25 21.25 -3.42
CA GLU A 274 10.48 22.28 -4.44
C GLU A 274 11.62 23.22 -4.03
N ALA A 275 11.56 23.78 -2.82
CA ALA A 275 12.60 24.65 -2.29
C ALA A 275 13.97 23.94 -2.23
N PHE A 276 13.98 22.66 -1.81
CA PHE A 276 15.18 21.83 -1.80
C PHE A 276 15.76 21.66 -3.22
N TRP A 277 14.93 21.33 -4.22
CA TRP A 277 15.40 21.14 -5.59
C TRP A 277 15.89 22.45 -6.22
N ILE A 278 15.25 23.58 -5.95
CA ILE A 278 15.72 24.91 -6.37
C ILE A 278 17.08 25.20 -5.72
N SER A 279 17.23 24.95 -4.42
CA SER A 279 18.50 25.17 -3.71
C SER A 279 19.63 24.31 -4.27
N VAL A 280 19.38 23.02 -4.53
CA VAL A 280 20.38 22.06 -5.02
C VAL A 280 20.76 22.33 -6.48
N ARG A 281 19.80 22.63 -7.35
CA ARG A 281 20.06 22.81 -8.79
C ARG A 281 20.34 24.23 -9.22
N ASN A 282 20.07 25.22 -8.36
CA ASN A 282 20.24 26.65 -8.62
C ASN A 282 19.74 27.07 -10.03
N PRO A 283 18.45 26.81 -10.35
CA PRO A 283 17.90 27.03 -11.69
C PRO A 283 17.87 28.51 -12.07
N LYS A 284 18.42 28.84 -13.25
CA LYS A 284 18.51 30.23 -13.74
C LYS A 284 17.18 30.93 -13.97
N MET A 285 16.11 30.19 -14.29
CA MET A 285 14.79 30.78 -14.59
C MET A 285 13.94 31.04 -13.34
N ASN A 286 14.21 30.40 -12.21
CA ASN A 286 13.50 30.70 -10.97
C ASN A 286 13.94 32.04 -10.40
N ASN A 287 12.99 32.79 -9.85
CA ASN A 287 13.27 34.06 -9.19
C ASN A 287 13.60 33.80 -7.70
N ARG A 288 14.44 34.65 -7.09
CA ARG A 288 14.88 34.48 -5.69
C ARG A 288 13.74 34.59 -4.65
N ASN A 289 12.56 35.06 -5.05
CA ASN A 289 11.38 35.20 -4.19
C ASN A 289 10.57 33.89 -4.08
N GLU A 290 10.81 32.90 -4.94
CA GLU A 290 10.24 31.54 -4.83
C GLU A 290 11.02 30.66 -3.83
N CYS A 291 12.20 31.11 -3.36
CA CYS A 291 12.94 30.49 -2.27
C CYS A 291 12.38 30.97 -0.92
N LEU A 292 11.35 30.28 -0.39
CA LEU A 292 11.10 30.37 1.05
C LEU A 292 12.29 29.74 1.78
N ALA A 293 13.04 30.58 2.50
CA ALA A 293 14.24 30.18 3.22
C ALA A 293 13.96 28.95 4.10
N ILE A 294 14.66 27.84 3.80
CA ILE A 294 14.76 26.71 4.72
C ILE A 294 15.60 27.20 5.89
N THR A 295 14.93 27.75 6.90
CA THR A 295 15.56 28.07 8.17
C THR A 295 15.55 26.78 8.97
N ILE A 296 16.72 26.17 9.09
CA ILE A 296 17.00 24.96 9.88
C ILE A 296 16.79 25.26 11.37
#